data_AF-A0A1G7U157-F1
#
_entry.id   AF-A0A1G7U157-F1
#
_cell.length_a   1.000
_cell.length_b   1.000
_cell.length_c   1.000
_cell.angle_alpha   90.00
_cell.angle_beta   90.00
_cell.angle_gamma   90.00
#
_symmetry.space_group_name_H-M   'P 1'
#
loop_
_entity.id
_entity.type
_entity.pdbx_description
1 polymer ?
#
loop_
_entity_poly.entity_id
_entity_poly.type
_entity_poly.pdbx_seq_one_letter_code
_entity_poly.pdbx_strand_id
1 'polypeptide(L)'
;MAERADALTAFLADAGWHDAAREPMGGDASARRYERLSGRARTGVLMDAPPPEDVRPFVHVAGVLRGLGFSAPAIEHADPENGFLVLEDFGTRTMAAALADGTPAEPLYRLATDTLIALHRCGVPGEAAVPSYSVDRYLDEARLLTDWFCPAVGVSLSRADVAAYEGAWREALANADLSPRTLVLRDYFPDNLMLLERPGVRACGLLDFQDAVTGPGAYDLASLLQDARRDVSPAIEQAMLARYLNAFPETDAAAFRTAYAVLAAQRHAKVIGIFTRLAYRDGKPDYLRHIPRVWHHLESCLTAPALAPVARWLDARVPPGARRQPEESPA
;
A
#
# COMPACT_ATOMS: atom_id res chain seq x y z
N MET A 1 22.22 22.10 -6.34
CA MET A 1 20.89 22.73 -6.48
C MET A 1 20.72 23.37 -7.86
N ALA A 2 21.64 24.24 -8.31
CA ALA A 2 21.60 24.81 -9.65
C ALA A 2 21.56 23.73 -10.76
N GLU A 3 22.46 22.75 -10.71
CA GLU A 3 22.52 21.67 -11.72
C GLU A 3 21.23 20.84 -11.84
N ARG A 4 20.51 20.58 -10.73
CA ARG A 4 19.22 19.85 -10.78
C ARG A 4 18.11 20.71 -11.35
N ALA A 5 18.10 22.01 -11.03
CA ALA A 5 17.13 22.95 -11.58
C ALA A 5 17.33 23.09 -13.09
N ASP A 6 18.58 23.18 -13.55
CA ASP A 6 18.92 23.25 -14.97
C ASP A 6 18.54 21.97 -15.71
N ALA A 7 18.84 20.80 -15.12
CA ALA A 7 18.42 19.49 -15.66
C ALA A 7 16.90 19.37 -15.75
N LEU A 8 16.17 19.83 -14.74
CA LEU A 8 14.71 19.83 -14.74
C LEU A 8 14.13 20.77 -15.81
N THR A 9 14.71 21.97 -15.97
CA THR A 9 14.30 22.91 -17.01
C THR A 9 14.54 22.34 -18.41
N ALA A 10 15.69 21.70 -18.64
CA ALA A 10 15.98 21.02 -19.90
C ALA A 10 15.01 19.86 -20.18
N PHE A 11 14.74 19.04 -19.16
CA PHE A 11 13.77 17.93 -19.22
C PHE A 11 12.36 18.43 -19.57
N LEU A 12 11.87 19.47 -18.89
CA LEU A 12 10.55 20.03 -19.19
C LEU A 12 10.51 20.68 -20.57
N ALA A 13 11.59 21.27 -21.05
CA ALA A 13 11.66 21.80 -22.41
C ALA A 13 11.57 20.69 -23.46
N ASP A 14 12.32 19.60 -23.30
CA ASP A 14 12.27 18.43 -24.20
C ASP A 14 10.88 17.75 -24.18
N ALA A 15 10.26 17.68 -23.00
CA ALA A 15 8.91 17.16 -22.82
C ALA A 15 7.79 18.08 -23.37
N GLY A 16 8.12 19.30 -23.81
CA GLY A 16 7.14 20.28 -24.31
C GLY A 16 6.36 21.04 -23.23
N TRP A 17 6.89 21.12 -22.00
CA TRP A 17 6.32 21.77 -20.82
C TRP A 17 7.10 23.01 -20.33
N HIS A 18 7.97 23.60 -21.17
CA HIS A 18 8.80 24.76 -20.80
C HIS A 18 8.03 25.97 -20.26
N ASP A 19 6.82 26.23 -20.79
CA ASP A 19 5.96 27.36 -20.39
C ASP A 19 4.89 26.97 -19.35
N ALA A 20 4.95 25.75 -18.81
CA ALA A 20 3.91 25.24 -17.92
C ALA A 20 3.96 25.91 -16.54
N ALA A 21 2.80 26.33 -16.04
CA ALA A 21 2.69 26.67 -14.62
C ALA A 21 2.85 25.39 -13.79
N ARG A 22 3.61 25.49 -12.68
CA ARG A 22 3.92 24.38 -11.78
C ARG A 22 3.33 24.65 -10.41
N GLU A 23 2.48 23.75 -9.95
CA GLU A 23 1.84 23.83 -8.64
C GLU A 23 2.24 22.61 -7.80
N PRO A 24 2.92 22.79 -6.65
CA PRO A 24 3.25 21.69 -5.75
C PRO A 24 2.00 20.91 -5.34
N MET A 25 2.07 19.60 -5.43
CA MET A 25 1.06 18.69 -4.90
C MET A 25 1.45 18.30 -3.46
N GLY A 26 0.47 17.81 -2.69
CA GLY A 26 0.70 17.36 -1.31
C GLY A 26 1.88 16.38 -1.22
N GLY A 27 2.65 16.49 -0.13
CA GLY A 27 3.87 15.70 0.06
C GLY A 27 3.59 14.24 0.40
N ASP A 28 4.46 13.35 -0.09
CA ASP A 28 4.48 11.93 0.24
C ASP A 28 5.39 11.67 1.49
N ALA A 29 5.40 10.45 2.01
CA ALA A 29 6.40 9.94 2.95
C ALA A 29 7.80 9.80 2.34
N SER A 30 7.92 9.74 1.01
CA SER A 30 9.20 9.68 0.30
C SER A 30 9.81 11.07 0.05
N ALA A 31 11.05 11.08 -0.47
CA ALA A 31 11.72 12.30 -0.94
C ALA A 31 11.19 12.79 -2.30
N ARG A 32 10.27 12.04 -2.94
CA ARG A 32 9.71 12.37 -4.25
C ARG A 32 8.83 13.61 -4.13
N ARG A 33 8.96 14.50 -5.11
CA ARG A 33 8.12 15.68 -5.24
C ARG A 33 7.22 15.53 -6.44
N TYR A 34 5.99 15.96 -6.27
CA TYR A 34 4.99 15.98 -7.33
C TYR A 34 4.53 17.40 -7.55
N GLU A 35 4.47 17.82 -8.81
CA GLU A 35 3.96 19.13 -9.21
C GLU A 35 2.96 18.94 -10.34
N ARG A 36 1.78 19.54 -10.21
CA ARG A 36 0.83 19.63 -11.31
C ARG A 36 1.38 20.64 -12.32
N LEU A 37 1.43 20.20 -13.57
CA LEU A 37 1.78 21.00 -14.74
C LEU A 37 0.49 21.48 -15.40
N SER A 38 0.35 22.80 -15.56
CA SER A 38 -0.76 23.44 -16.28
C SER A 38 -0.22 24.08 -17.55
N GLY A 39 -0.43 23.39 -18.68
CA GLY A 39 -0.10 23.89 -20.01
C GLY A 39 -1.30 24.58 -20.67
N ARG A 40 -1.16 25.02 -21.93
CA ARG A 40 -2.22 25.79 -22.62
C ARG A 40 -3.55 25.03 -22.76
N ALA A 41 -3.51 23.72 -23.02
CA ALA A 41 -4.70 22.89 -23.25
C ALA A 41 -4.55 21.46 -22.70
N ARG A 42 -3.57 21.21 -21.84
CA ARG A 42 -3.30 19.91 -21.22
C ARG A 42 -2.77 20.08 -19.81
N THR A 43 -3.08 19.12 -18.95
CA THR A 43 -2.52 18.98 -17.61
C THR A 43 -1.64 17.74 -17.54
N GLY A 44 -0.66 17.77 -16.65
CA GLY A 44 0.25 16.66 -16.40
C GLY A 44 0.74 16.71 -14.96
N VAL A 45 1.46 15.68 -14.54
CA VAL A 45 2.12 15.63 -13.23
C VAL A 45 3.60 15.40 -13.45
N LEU A 46 4.42 16.33 -13.00
CA LEU A 46 5.86 16.14 -12.88
C LEU A 46 6.13 15.33 -11.61
N MET A 47 6.84 14.22 -11.75
CA MET A 47 7.51 13.54 -10.66
C MET A 47 9.00 13.91 -10.68
N ASP A 48 9.50 14.40 -9.56
CA ASP A 48 10.90 14.68 -9.29
C ASP A 48 11.37 13.78 -8.13
N ALA A 49 12.07 12.72 -8.48
CA ALA A 49 12.61 11.71 -7.57
C ALA A 49 14.15 11.82 -7.55
N PRO A 50 14.74 12.66 -6.69
CA PRO A 50 16.19 12.82 -6.66
C PRO A 50 16.88 11.52 -6.21
N PRO A 51 18.05 11.17 -6.80
CA PRO A 51 18.86 10.06 -6.31
C PRO A 51 19.09 10.16 -4.78
N PRO A 52 19.04 9.03 -4.06
CA PRO A 52 19.09 7.65 -4.55
C PRO A 52 17.74 7.03 -4.95
N GLU A 53 16.65 7.80 -5.05
CA GLU A 53 15.37 7.27 -5.55
C GLU A 53 15.50 6.75 -7.00
N ASP A 54 14.78 5.67 -7.32
CA ASP A 54 14.74 5.08 -8.68
C ASP A 54 13.31 5.10 -9.21
N VAL A 55 13.11 5.70 -10.39
CA VAL A 55 11.81 5.78 -11.07
C VAL A 55 11.54 4.58 -11.98
N ARG A 56 12.55 3.76 -12.30
CA ARG A 56 12.40 2.60 -13.20
C ARG A 56 11.36 1.58 -12.70
N PRO A 57 11.25 1.26 -11.39
CA PRO A 57 10.16 0.40 -10.91
C PRO A 57 8.77 0.99 -11.18
N PHE A 58 8.60 2.31 -11.01
CA PHE A 58 7.34 2.99 -11.36
C PHE A 58 7.04 2.85 -12.85
N VAL A 59 8.02 3.17 -13.71
CA VAL A 59 7.87 3.09 -15.17
C VAL A 59 7.47 1.68 -15.61
N HIS A 60 8.16 0.68 -15.06
CA HIS A 60 7.95 -0.72 -15.39
C HIS A 60 6.56 -1.22 -14.98
N VAL A 61 6.16 -1.03 -13.72
CA VAL A 61 4.86 -1.51 -13.23
C VAL A 61 3.70 -0.74 -13.88
N ALA A 62 3.86 0.56 -14.16
CA ALA A 62 2.87 1.33 -14.93
C ALA A 62 2.65 0.71 -16.32
N GLY A 63 3.73 0.32 -17.00
CA GLY A 63 3.69 -0.39 -18.28
C GLY A 63 2.92 -1.72 -18.19
N VAL A 64 3.21 -2.52 -17.16
CA VAL A 64 2.51 -3.79 -16.91
C VAL A 64 1.00 -3.57 -16.71
N LEU A 65 0.61 -2.67 -15.80
CA LEU A 65 -0.79 -2.38 -15.51
C LEU A 65 -1.55 -1.88 -16.74
N ARG A 66 -0.96 -0.97 -17.51
CA ARG A 66 -1.57 -0.45 -18.74
C ARG A 66 -1.68 -1.52 -19.82
N GLY A 67 -0.67 -2.39 -19.96
CA GLY A 67 -0.71 -3.53 -20.88
C GLY A 67 -1.82 -4.53 -20.54
N LEU A 68 -2.18 -4.65 -19.26
CA LEU A 68 -3.31 -5.44 -18.76
C LEU A 68 -4.66 -4.70 -18.84
N GLY A 69 -4.68 -3.45 -19.32
CA GLY A 69 -5.89 -2.65 -19.51
C GLY A 69 -6.33 -1.84 -18.28
N PHE A 70 -5.50 -1.72 -17.25
CA PHE A 70 -5.78 -0.94 -16.03
C PHE A 70 -5.35 0.52 -16.16
N SER A 71 -5.93 1.37 -15.31
CA SER A 71 -5.66 2.80 -15.28
C SER A 71 -4.47 3.13 -14.37
N ALA A 72 -3.25 2.85 -14.80
CA ALA A 72 -2.05 3.52 -14.27
C ALA A 72 -1.70 4.76 -15.11
N PRO A 73 -1.11 5.82 -14.53
CA PRO A 73 -0.79 7.05 -15.26
C PRO A 73 0.02 6.75 -16.51
N ALA A 74 -0.36 7.34 -17.65
CA ALA A 74 0.51 7.30 -18.82
C ALA A 74 1.82 8.02 -18.51
N ILE A 75 2.93 7.51 -19.02
CA ILE A 75 4.23 8.16 -18.91
C ILE A 75 4.47 8.88 -20.22
N GLU A 76 4.33 10.20 -20.18
CA GLU A 76 4.45 11.05 -21.36
C GLU A 76 5.90 11.30 -21.72
N HIS A 77 6.75 11.44 -20.70
CA HIS A 77 8.19 11.65 -20.85
C HIS A 77 8.94 11.11 -19.62
N ALA A 78 10.16 10.63 -19.79
CA ALA A 78 10.94 10.02 -18.71
C ALA A 78 12.44 10.24 -18.89
N ASP A 79 13.10 10.62 -17.79
CA ASP A 79 14.55 10.66 -17.65
C ASP A 79 14.92 9.91 -16.36
N PRO A 80 15.10 8.58 -16.45
CA PRO A 80 15.39 7.76 -15.28
C PRO A 80 16.74 8.03 -14.63
N GLU A 81 17.71 8.58 -15.38
CA GLU A 81 19.05 8.86 -14.85
C GLU A 81 19.02 10.05 -13.89
N ASN A 82 18.20 11.07 -14.18
CA ASN A 82 17.98 12.19 -13.28
C ASN A 82 16.77 12.03 -12.35
N GLY A 83 15.96 10.99 -12.56
CA GLY A 83 14.77 10.67 -11.76
C GLY A 83 13.59 11.59 -12.03
N PHE A 84 13.37 11.98 -13.29
CA PHE A 84 12.24 12.81 -13.71
C PHE A 84 11.23 12.02 -14.54
N LEU A 85 9.94 12.20 -14.26
CA LEU A 85 8.86 11.72 -15.12
C LEU A 85 7.84 12.84 -15.36
N VAL A 86 7.24 12.86 -16.55
CA VAL A 86 5.97 13.54 -16.82
C VAL A 86 4.89 12.48 -16.97
N LEU A 87 3.84 12.62 -16.16
CA LEU A 87 2.76 11.65 -16.02
C LEU A 87 1.42 12.25 -16.43
N GLU A 88 0.51 11.39 -16.86
CA GLU A 88 -0.91 11.72 -17.01
C GLU A 88 -1.49 12.21 -15.67
N ASP A 89 -2.21 13.33 -15.70
CA ASP A 89 -2.91 13.86 -14.53
C ASP A 89 -4.27 13.18 -14.35
N PHE A 90 -4.42 12.43 -13.26
CA PHE A 90 -5.68 11.78 -12.85
C PHE A 90 -6.66 12.71 -12.15
N GLY A 91 -6.33 14.00 -12.02
CA GLY A 91 -7.12 14.98 -11.27
C GLY A 91 -6.89 14.84 -9.77
N THR A 92 -7.91 15.18 -8.98
CA THR A 92 -7.81 15.24 -7.50
C THR A 92 -8.79 14.32 -6.78
N ARG A 93 -9.67 13.62 -7.52
CA ARG A 93 -10.75 12.84 -6.93
C ARG A 93 -10.28 11.43 -6.56
N THR A 94 -9.64 11.29 -5.40
CA THR A 94 -9.39 9.97 -4.80
C THR A 94 -10.69 9.34 -4.28
N MET A 95 -10.71 8.02 -4.13
CA MET A 95 -11.78 7.29 -3.43
C MET A 95 -11.88 7.77 -1.97
N ALA A 96 -10.75 8.05 -1.32
CA ALA A 96 -10.69 8.64 0.01
C ALA A 96 -11.39 10.01 0.10
N ALA A 97 -11.14 10.91 -0.87
CA ALA A 97 -11.82 12.20 -0.95
C ALA A 97 -13.33 12.03 -1.19
N ALA A 98 -13.71 11.06 -2.03
CA ALA A 98 -15.11 10.76 -2.25
C ALA A 98 -15.85 10.28 -1.00
N LEU A 99 -15.23 9.41 -0.22
CA LEU A 99 -15.75 8.96 1.06
C LEU A 99 -15.87 10.10 2.07
N ALA A 100 -14.86 10.98 2.14
CA ALA A 100 -14.86 12.13 3.05
C ALA A 100 -16.00 13.12 2.75
N ASP A 101 -16.36 13.28 1.47
CA ASP A 101 -17.45 14.15 1.02
C ASP A 101 -18.84 13.48 1.11
N GLY A 102 -18.94 12.31 1.73
CA GLY A 102 -20.21 11.62 1.96
C GLY A 102 -20.72 10.79 0.77
N THR A 103 -19.89 10.51 -0.23
CA THR A 103 -20.25 9.56 -1.29
C THR A 103 -20.50 8.18 -0.66
N PRO A 104 -21.59 7.47 -1.02
CA PRO A 104 -21.86 6.15 -0.47
C PRO A 104 -20.67 5.20 -0.64
N ALA A 105 -20.27 4.54 0.45
CA ALA A 105 -19.07 3.71 0.47
C ALA A 105 -19.21 2.44 -0.38
N GLU A 106 -20.36 1.77 -0.32
CA GLU A 106 -20.54 0.45 -0.96
C GLU A 106 -20.24 0.47 -2.48
N PRO A 107 -20.75 1.42 -3.30
CA PRO A 107 -20.38 1.49 -4.72
C PRO A 107 -18.87 1.70 -4.96
N LEU A 108 -18.19 2.46 -4.11
CA LEU A 108 -16.76 2.73 -4.24
C LEU A 108 -15.93 1.48 -3.92
N TYR A 109 -16.25 0.81 -2.81
CA TYR A 109 -15.60 -0.46 -2.44
C TYR A 109 -15.91 -1.57 -3.45
N ARG A 110 -17.10 -1.57 -4.04
CA ARG A 110 -17.48 -2.48 -5.13
C ARG A 110 -16.60 -2.27 -6.35
N LEU A 111 -16.39 -1.03 -6.79
CA LEU A 111 -15.51 -0.70 -7.91
C LEU A 111 -14.07 -1.14 -7.65
N ALA A 112 -13.53 -0.84 -6.47
CA ALA A 112 -12.18 -1.26 -6.09
C ALA A 112 -12.05 -2.81 -6.05
N THR A 113 -13.02 -3.48 -5.44
CA THR A 113 -13.06 -4.96 -5.40
C THR A 113 -13.16 -5.57 -6.79
N ASP A 114 -13.99 -5.00 -7.68
CA ASP A 114 -14.11 -5.44 -9.07
C ASP A 114 -12.82 -5.25 -9.87
N THR A 115 -12.08 -4.17 -9.55
CA THR A 115 -10.77 -3.91 -10.15
C THR A 115 -9.75 -4.96 -9.71
N LEU A 116 -9.72 -5.34 -8.43
CA LEU A 116 -8.88 -6.45 -7.96
C LEU A 116 -9.30 -7.80 -8.57
N ILE A 117 -10.61 -8.08 -8.67
CA ILE A 117 -11.10 -9.30 -9.33
C ILE A 117 -10.61 -9.36 -10.77
N ALA A 118 -10.75 -8.26 -11.52
CA ALA A 118 -10.27 -8.18 -12.89
C ALA A 118 -8.74 -8.37 -12.98
N LEU A 119 -7.98 -7.73 -12.07
CA LEU A 119 -6.52 -7.83 -12.04
C LEU A 119 -6.08 -9.26 -11.74
N HIS A 120 -6.68 -9.89 -10.72
CA HIS A 120 -6.29 -11.21 -10.27
C HIS A 120 -6.66 -12.31 -11.27
N ARG A 121 -7.69 -12.09 -12.10
CA ARG A 121 -8.01 -12.95 -13.25
C ARG A 121 -6.95 -12.93 -14.35
N CYS A 122 -6.11 -11.90 -14.42
CA CYS A 122 -4.93 -11.91 -15.30
C CYS A 122 -3.85 -12.89 -14.83
N GLY A 123 -3.94 -13.38 -13.59
CA GLY A 123 -2.98 -14.31 -13.01
C GLY A 123 -1.66 -13.64 -12.59
N VAL A 124 -0.58 -14.40 -12.61
CA VAL A 124 0.77 -13.89 -12.36
C VAL A 124 1.32 -13.31 -13.67
N PRO A 125 1.61 -12.00 -13.75
CA PRO A 125 2.37 -11.49 -14.90
C PRO A 125 3.70 -12.23 -14.94
N GLY A 126 4.15 -12.67 -16.13
CA GLY A 126 5.22 -13.67 -16.29
C GLY A 126 6.45 -13.45 -15.40
N GLU A 127 7.17 -14.52 -15.06
CA GLU A 127 8.13 -14.64 -13.93
C GLU A 127 9.19 -13.52 -13.75
N ALA A 128 9.42 -12.66 -14.75
CA ALA A 128 10.35 -11.53 -14.68
C ALA A 128 9.68 -10.14 -14.57
N ALA A 129 8.35 -10.07 -14.47
CA ALA A 129 7.63 -8.79 -14.44
C ALA A 129 7.79 -8.07 -13.10
N VAL A 130 7.72 -8.75 -11.96
CA VAL A 130 7.94 -8.12 -10.64
C VAL A 130 8.52 -9.15 -9.66
N PRO A 131 9.22 -8.72 -8.59
CA PRO A 131 9.77 -9.64 -7.60
C PRO A 131 8.68 -10.47 -6.90
N SER A 132 9.03 -11.66 -6.40
CA SER A 132 8.13 -12.43 -5.53
C SER A 132 8.08 -11.85 -4.12
N TYR A 133 6.90 -11.83 -3.52
CA TYR A 133 6.71 -11.52 -2.10
C TYR A 133 7.19 -12.72 -1.26
N SER A 134 8.48 -12.72 -0.93
CA SER A 134 9.09 -13.80 -0.17
C SER A 134 8.70 -13.77 1.31
N VAL A 135 8.76 -14.93 1.96
CA VAL A 135 8.60 -15.04 3.42
C VAL A 135 9.58 -14.13 4.14
N ASP A 136 10.83 -14.03 3.69
CA ASP A 136 11.83 -13.17 4.32
C ASP A 136 11.43 -11.69 4.24
N ARG A 137 10.85 -11.24 3.11
CA ARG A 137 10.31 -9.87 2.99
C ARG A 137 9.15 -9.64 3.96
N TYR A 138 8.24 -10.61 4.11
CA TYR A 138 7.16 -10.50 5.11
C TYR A 138 7.70 -10.40 6.55
N LEU A 139 8.76 -11.15 6.87
CA LEU A 139 9.40 -11.12 8.18
C LEU A 139 10.11 -9.80 8.45
N ASP A 140 10.89 -9.30 7.49
CA ASP A 140 11.55 -7.98 7.60
C ASP A 140 10.51 -6.86 7.81
N GLU A 141 9.38 -6.94 7.13
CA GLU A 141 8.29 -5.97 7.30
C GLU A 141 7.57 -6.12 8.64
N ALA A 142 7.38 -7.34 9.14
CA ALA A 142 6.80 -7.58 10.47
C ALA A 142 7.72 -7.12 11.61
N ARG A 143 9.04 -7.24 11.44
CA ARG A 143 10.06 -6.76 12.41
C ARG A 143 9.96 -5.26 12.69
N LEU A 144 9.33 -4.47 11.82
CA LEU A 144 9.10 -3.05 12.10
C LEU A 144 8.33 -2.83 13.41
N LEU A 145 7.46 -3.77 13.81
CA LEU A 145 6.80 -3.71 15.13
C LEU A 145 7.82 -3.86 16.27
N THR A 146 8.72 -4.84 16.19
CA THR A 146 9.73 -5.08 17.23
C THR A 146 10.79 -3.98 17.27
N ASP A 147 11.14 -3.44 16.11
CA ASP A 147 12.23 -2.48 15.96
C ASP A 147 11.81 -1.06 16.32
N TRP A 148 10.56 -0.69 16.06
CA TRP A 148 10.07 0.68 16.25
C TRP A 148 8.98 0.79 17.32
N PHE A 149 7.96 -0.06 17.28
CA PHE A 149 6.84 0.07 18.21
C PHE A 149 7.20 -0.38 19.63
N CYS A 150 7.79 -1.56 19.80
CA CYS A 150 8.15 -2.09 21.12
C CYS A 150 9.00 -1.11 21.96
N PRO A 151 10.13 -0.58 21.47
CA PRO A 151 10.90 0.38 22.25
C PRO A 151 10.12 1.68 22.53
N ALA A 152 9.28 2.15 21.60
CA ALA A 152 8.49 3.37 21.78
C ALA A 152 7.43 3.26 22.90
N VAL A 153 7.01 2.04 23.25
CA VAL A 153 6.10 1.80 24.39
C VAL A 153 6.81 1.24 25.64
N GLY A 154 8.15 1.29 25.65
CA GLY A 154 8.98 0.83 26.78
C GLY A 154 9.12 -0.70 26.88
N VAL A 155 8.79 -1.45 25.83
CA VAL A 155 9.01 -2.90 25.77
C VAL A 155 10.43 -3.18 25.25
N SER A 156 11.26 -3.75 26.12
CA SER A 156 12.60 -4.23 25.75
C SER A 156 12.55 -5.70 25.35
N LEU A 157 13.09 -6.02 24.17
CA LEU A 157 13.13 -7.39 23.63
C LEU A 157 14.57 -7.90 23.59
N SER A 158 14.77 -9.14 24.03
CA SER A 158 16.03 -9.85 23.82
C SER A 158 16.13 -10.37 22.38
N ARG A 159 17.33 -10.77 21.95
CA ARG A 159 17.52 -11.45 20.65
C ARG A 159 16.68 -12.73 20.54
N ALA A 160 16.50 -13.44 21.66
CA ALA A 160 15.66 -14.64 21.70
C ALA A 160 14.18 -14.31 21.49
N ASP A 161 13.71 -13.16 22.01
CA ASP A 161 12.32 -12.72 21.81
C ASP A 161 12.04 -12.37 20.36
N VAL A 162 12.96 -11.64 19.71
CA VAL A 162 12.86 -11.31 18.29
C VAL A 162 12.90 -12.56 17.41
N ALA A 163 13.80 -13.52 17.71
CA ALA A 163 13.82 -14.79 17.00
C ALA A 163 12.52 -15.60 17.17
N ALA A 164 11.93 -15.59 18.37
CA ALA A 164 10.64 -16.24 18.63
C ALA A 164 9.48 -15.55 17.88
N TYR A 165 9.53 -14.22 17.74
CA TYR A 165 8.56 -13.45 16.95
C TYR A 165 8.57 -13.86 15.48
N GLU A 166 9.77 -13.94 14.90
CA GLU A 166 9.95 -14.38 13.51
C GLU A 166 9.53 -15.83 13.31
N GLY A 167 9.83 -16.71 14.27
CA GLY A 167 9.38 -18.10 14.26
C GLY A 167 7.85 -18.19 14.21
N ALA A 168 7.17 -17.42 15.05
CA ALA A 168 5.71 -17.36 15.09
C ALA A 168 5.11 -16.85 13.77
N TRP A 169 5.70 -15.81 13.17
CA TRP A 169 5.27 -15.33 11.85
C TRP A 169 5.54 -16.32 10.74
N ARG A 170 6.70 -17.00 10.74
CA ARG A 170 7.03 -18.01 9.74
C ARG A 170 6.02 -19.16 9.76
N GLU A 171 5.59 -19.59 10.95
CA GLU A 171 4.52 -20.59 11.10
C GLU A 171 3.18 -20.09 10.56
N ALA A 172 2.76 -18.87 10.93
CA ALA A 172 1.51 -18.29 10.45
C ALA A 172 1.51 -18.10 8.92
N LEU A 173 2.59 -17.54 8.37
CA LEU A 173 2.77 -17.23 6.94
C LEU A 173 2.84 -18.48 6.06
N ALA A 174 3.03 -19.68 6.61
CA ALA A 174 2.89 -20.93 5.85
C ALA A 174 1.46 -21.10 5.26
N ASN A 175 0.47 -20.36 5.79
CA ASN A 175 -0.89 -20.33 5.29
C ASN A 175 -1.14 -19.25 4.22
N ALA A 176 -0.16 -18.39 3.91
CA ALA A 176 -0.34 -17.29 2.95
C ALA A 176 -0.65 -17.79 1.53
N ASP A 177 0.03 -18.85 1.10
CA ASP A 177 -0.13 -19.45 -0.23
C ASP A 177 -1.43 -20.26 -0.39
N LEU A 178 -2.29 -20.32 0.64
CA LEU A 178 -3.67 -20.80 0.49
C LEU A 178 -4.52 -19.84 -0.36
N SER A 179 -4.05 -18.60 -0.57
CA SER A 179 -4.62 -17.67 -1.54
C SER A 179 -3.89 -17.80 -2.88
N PRO A 180 -4.60 -17.83 -4.03
CA PRO A 180 -3.98 -17.87 -5.34
C PRO A 180 -3.00 -16.71 -5.56
N ARG A 181 -1.88 -17.00 -6.22
CA ARG A 181 -0.85 -16.01 -6.53
C ARG A 181 -1.22 -15.16 -7.74
N THR A 182 -0.90 -13.87 -7.68
CA THR A 182 -1.17 -12.87 -8.72
C THR A 182 -0.26 -11.64 -8.54
N LEU A 183 -0.48 -10.58 -9.31
CA LEU A 183 0.12 -9.27 -9.07
C LEU A 183 -0.51 -8.64 -7.82
N VAL A 184 0.33 -8.33 -6.83
CA VAL A 184 -0.04 -7.65 -5.59
C VAL A 184 0.57 -6.25 -5.61
N LEU A 185 -0.28 -5.24 -5.53
CA LEU A 185 0.07 -3.82 -5.58
C LEU A 185 0.60 -3.30 -4.24
N ARG A 186 0.27 -3.99 -3.15
CA ARG A 186 0.66 -3.75 -1.74
C ARG A 186 0.01 -2.53 -1.10
N ASP A 187 -0.02 -1.41 -1.79
CA ASP A 187 -0.58 -0.13 -1.31
C ASP A 187 -1.94 0.18 -1.95
N TYR A 188 -2.78 -0.86 -2.04
CA TYR A 188 -4.15 -0.80 -2.57
C TYR A 188 -5.15 -0.39 -1.49
N PHE A 189 -5.37 0.92 -1.32
CA PHE A 189 -6.32 1.48 -0.35
C PHE A 189 -6.85 2.84 -0.83
N PRO A 190 -7.98 3.34 -0.31
CA PRO A 190 -8.73 4.47 -0.87
C PRO A 190 -7.95 5.74 -1.22
N ASP A 191 -6.88 6.06 -0.48
CA ASP A 191 -6.04 7.24 -0.73
C ASP A 191 -5.21 7.11 -2.03
N ASN A 192 -4.88 5.88 -2.45
CA ASN A 192 -4.12 5.57 -3.66
C ASN A 192 -5.00 5.16 -4.86
N LEU A 193 -6.33 5.22 -4.71
CA LEU A 193 -7.29 4.89 -5.76
C LEU A 193 -7.98 6.17 -6.26
N MET A 194 -7.86 6.44 -7.56
CA MET A 194 -8.49 7.60 -8.22
C MET A 194 -9.82 7.21 -8.85
N LEU A 195 -10.82 8.10 -8.80
CA LEU A 195 -12.09 7.94 -9.49
C LEU A 195 -12.02 8.68 -10.83
N LEU A 196 -11.99 7.91 -11.92
CA LEU A 196 -11.81 8.41 -13.28
C LEU A 196 -13.10 8.28 -14.09
N GLU A 197 -13.31 9.22 -15.01
CA GLU A 197 -14.38 9.14 -16.02
C GLU A 197 -13.99 8.15 -17.14
N ARG A 198 -13.93 6.87 -16.79
CA ARG A 198 -13.56 5.76 -17.69
C ARG A 198 -14.53 4.59 -17.48
N PRO A 199 -14.78 3.74 -18.49
CA PRO A 199 -15.73 2.65 -18.36
C PRO A 199 -15.19 1.50 -17.49
N GLY A 200 -16.08 0.84 -16.74
CA GLY A 200 -15.79 -0.39 -16.00
C GLY A 200 -14.68 -0.21 -14.96
N VAL A 201 -13.82 -1.23 -14.80
CA VAL A 201 -12.70 -1.20 -13.83
C VAL A 201 -11.67 -0.11 -14.13
N ARG A 202 -11.65 0.45 -15.35
CA ARG A 202 -10.78 1.58 -15.68
C ARG A 202 -11.20 2.87 -14.97
N ALA A 203 -12.42 2.94 -14.41
CA ALA A 203 -12.84 4.01 -13.52
C ALA A 203 -12.01 4.06 -12.22
N CYS A 204 -11.34 2.96 -11.85
CA CYS A 204 -10.41 2.92 -10.74
C CYS A 204 -8.98 3.17 -11.24
N GLY A 205 -8.50 4.41 -11.08
CA GLY A 205 -7.12 4.77 -11.31
C GLY A 205 -6.22 4.28 -10.17
N LEU A 206 -5.07 3.74 -10.51
CA LEU A 206 -4.11 3.13 -9.58
C LEU A 206 -2.91 4.06 -9.42
N LEU A 207 -2.55 4.38 -8.19
CA LEU A 207 -1.32 5.10 -7.84
C LEU A 207 -0.48 4.24 -6.88
N ASP A 208 0.77 4.66 -6.65
CA ASP A 208 1.67 4.09 -5.63
C ASP A 208 1.90 2.56 -5.76
N PHE A 209 2.04 2.09 -7.00
CA PHE A 209 2.17 0.67 -7.35
C PHE A 209 3.60 0.24 -7.66
N GLN A 210 4.60 1.14 -7.61
CA GLN A 210 5.99 0.86 -8.01
C GLN A 210 6.65 -0.28 -7.22
N ASP A 211 6.09 -0.58 -6.06
CA ASP A 211 6.55 -1.58 -5.11
C ASP A 211 5.85 -2.95 -5.30
N ALA A 212 5.07 -3.10 -6.37
CA ALA A 212 4.30 -4.30 -6.67
C ALA A 212 5.17 -5.56 -6.76
N VAL A 213 4.56 -6.69 -6.42
CA VAL A 213 5.19 -8.01 -6.31
C VAL A 213 4.24 -9.09 -6.84
N THR A 214 4.77 -10.29 -7.09
CA THR A 214 3.91 -11.47 -7.21
C THR A 214 3.66 -12.07 -5.83
N GLY A 215 2.42 -12.39 -5.49
CA GLY A 215 2.07 -12.87 -4.16
C GLY A 215 0.61 -13.27 -4.04
N PRO A 216 0.16 -13.66 -2.84
CA PRO A 216 -1.23 -14.05 -2.59
C PRO A 216 -2.20 -12.88 -2.78
N GLY A 217 -3.22 -13.06 -3.64
CA GLY A 217 -4.19 -12.01 -3.98
C GLY A 217 -5.03 -11.50 -2.80
N ALA A 218 -5.11 -12.27 -1.71
CA ALA A 218 -5.77 -11.83 -0.48
C ALA A 218 -5.09 -10.59 0.16
N TYR A 219 -3.81 -10.31 -0.13
CA TYR A 219 -3.09 -9.19 0.48
C TYR A 219 -3.70 -7.82 0.11
N ASP A 220 -3.95 -7.55 -1.17
CA ASP A 220 -4.53 -6.27 -1.60
C ASP A 220 -5.98 -6.11 -1.16
N LEU A 221 -6.74 -7.22 -1.09
CA LEU A 221 -8.09 -7.20 -0.56
C LEU A 221 -8.09 -6.84 0.94
N ALA A 222 -7.15 -7.38 1.72
CA ALA A 222 -6.97 -6.99 3.13
C ALA A 222 -6.54 -5.53 3.26
N SER A 223 -5.64 -5.05 2.39
CA SER A 223 -5.24 -3.64 2.35
C SER A 223 -6.41 -2.69 2.11
N LEU A 224 -7.36 -3.09 1.25
CA LEU A 224 -8.57 -2.32 0.96
C LEU A 224 -9.57 -2.34 2.13
N LEU A 225 -9.90 -3.53 2.62
CA LEU A 225 -11.04 -3.75 3.52
C LEU A 225 -10.71 -3.56 5.00
N GLN A 226 -9.43 -3.58 5.36
CA GLN A 226 -8.95 -3.28 6.72
C GLN A 226 -7.98 -2.10 6.68
N ASP A 227 -8.43 -0.99 6.07
CA ASP A 227 -7.62 0.22 5.93
C ASP A 227 -7.21 0.77 7.31
N ALA A 228 -5.91 1.00 7.49
CA ALA A 228 -5.35 1.58 8.71
C ALA A 228 -5.81 3.02 8.98
N ARG A 229 -6.25 3.75 7.95
CA ARG A 229 -6.59 5.18 8.03
C ARG A 229 -8.09 5.42 8.11
N ARG A 230 -8.93 4.43 7.83
CA ARG A 230 -10.38 4.59 7.66
C ARG A 230 -11.16 3.45 8.29
N ASP A 231 -12.37 3.76 8.76
CA ASP A 231 -13.28 2.74 9.27
C ASP A 231 -14.07 2.12 8.12
N VAL A 232 -13.78 0.84 7.83
CA VAL A 232 -14.58 0.05 6.88
C VAL A 232 -15.60 -0.72 7.69
N SER A 233 -16.89 -0.55 7.39
CA SER A 233 -17.92 -1.24 8.14
C SER A 233 -17.82 -2.76 7.94
N PRO A 234 -18.09 -3.58 8.98
CA PRO A 234 -18.09 -5.04 8.84
C PRO A 234 -19.02 -5.54 7.73
N ALA A 235 -20.11 -4.82 7.46
CA ALA A 235 -21.03 -5.15 6.37
C ALA A 235 -20.38 -4.98 4.98
N ILE A 236 -19.59 -3.92 4.78
CA ILE A 236 -18.85 -3.71 3.52
C ILE A 236 -17.76 -4.77 3.37
N GLU A 237 -16.97 -5.02 4.42
CA GLU A 237 -15.92 -6.05 4.38
C GLU A 237 -16.51 -7.43 4.02
N GLN A 238 -17.59 -7.84 4.69
CA GLN A 238 -18.26 -9.12 4.40
C GLN A 238 -18.82 -9.17 2.98
N ALA A 239 -19.48 -8.10 2.51
CA ALA A 239 -20.04 -8.05 1.17
C ALA A 239 -18.96 -8.12 0.08
N MET A 240 -17.83 -7.41 0.27
CA MET A 240 -16.73 -7.41 -0.70
C MET A 240 -15.94 -8.71 -0.69
N LEU A 241 -15.72 -9.33 0.48
CA LEU A 241 -15.14 -10.68 0.58
C LEU A 241 -16.03 -11.71 -0.13
N ALA A 242 -17.34 -11.68 0.09
CA ALA A 242 -18.28 -12.56 -0.60
C ALA A 242 -18.27 -12.33 -2.12
N ARG A 243 -18.24 -11.06 -2.55
CA ARG A 243 -18.14 -10.69 -3.96
C ARG A 243 -16.86 -11.22 -4.60
N TYR A 244 -15.73 -11.08 -3.93
CA TYR A 244 -14.44 -11.60 -4.40
C TYR A 244 -14.49 -13.12 -4.53
N LEU A 245 -14.90 -13.84 -3.49
CA LEU A 245 -14.98 -15.31 -3.50
C LEU A 245 -15.94 -15.84 -4.57
N ASN A 246 -17.09 -15.18 -4.78
CA ASN A 246 -18.03 -15.55 -5.84
C ASN A 246 -17.45 -15.39 -7.25
N ALA A 247 -16.42 -14.56 -7.42
CA ALA A 247 -15.76 -14.37 -8.70
C ALA A 247 -14.69 -15.44 -9.02
N PHE A 248 -14.31 -16.25 -8.01
CA PHE A 248 -13.33 -17.34 -8.07
C PHE A 248 -13.91 -18.61 -7.41
N PRO A 249 -14.98 -19.22 -7.97
CA PRO A 249 -15.68 -20.36 -7.37
C PRO A 249 -14.81 -21.60 -7.15
N GLU A 250 -13.67 -21.69 -7.83
CA GLU A 250 -12.65 -22.73 -7.67
C GLU A 250 -11.77 -22.55 -6.41
N THR A 251 -11.79 -21.37 -5.80
CA THR A 251 -11.02 -21.09 -4.59
C THR A 251 -11.75 -21.65 -3.36
N ASP A 252 -11.05 -22.42 -2.54
CA ASP A 252 -11.57 -22.82 -1.22
C ASP A 252 -11.76 -21.57 -0.34
N ALA A 253 -13.01 -21.24 -0.07
CA ALA A 253 -13.39 -20.07 0.69
C ALA A 253 -12.84 -20.07 2.13
N ALA A 254 -12.74 -21.23 2.79
CA ALA A 254 -12.20 -21.33 4.14
C ALA A 254 -10.67 -21.14 4.14
N ALA A 255 -9.99 -21.75 3.17
CA ALA A 255 -8.55 -21.58 2.98
C ALA A 255 -8.19 -20.12 2.64
N PHE A 256 -8.95 -19.49 1.74
CA PHE A 256 -8.77 -18.07 1.40
C PHE A 256 -8.99 -17.15 2.61
N ARG A 257 -10.02 -17.38 3.41
CA ARG A 257 -10.26 -16.60 4.64
C ARG A 257 -9.13 -16.76 5.66
N THR A 258 -8.51 -17.93 5.72
CA THR A 258 -7.32 -18.17 6.55
C THR A 258 -6.13 -17.34 6.06
N ALA A 259 -5.83 -17.39 4.76
CA ALA A 259 -4.78 -16.56 4.16
C ALA A 259 -5.05 -15.06 4.35
N TYR A 260 -6.30 -14.62 4.14
CA TYR A 260 -6.73 -13.24 4.34
C TYR A 260 -6.45 -12.77 5.77
N ALA A 261 -6.83 -13.54 6.80
CA ALA A 261 -6.57 -13.18 8.19
C ALA A 261 -5.06 -13.09 8.50
N VAL A 262 -4.26 -14.05 8.00
CA VAL A 262 -2.80 -14.06 8.20
C VAL A 262 -2.13 -12.84 7.55
N LEU A 263 -2.46 -12.57 6.29
CA LEU A 263 -1.88 -11.45 5.53
C LEU A 263 -2.33 -10.10 6.09
N ALA A 264 -3.59 -9.98 6.50
CA ALA A 264 -4.10 -8.80 7.18
C ALA A 264 -3.33 -8.55 8.48
N ALA A 265 -3.18 -9.57 9.34
CA ALA A 265 -2.42 -9.45 10.59
C ALA A 265 -0.96 -9.04 10.35
N GLN A 266 -0.28 -9.66 9.38
CA GLN A 266 1.10 -9.32 9.05
C GLN A 266 1.21 -7.86 8.61
N ARG A 267 0.27 -7.42 7.76
CA ARG A 267 0.21 -6.03 7.29
C ARG A 267 -0.03 -5.06 8.44
N HIS A 268 -0.92 -5.38 9.39
CA HIS A 268 -1.18 -4.51 10.55
C HIS A 268 0.04 -4.39 11.46
N ALA A 269 0.74 -5.49 11.73
CA ALA A 269 1.99 -5.47 12.49
C ALA A 269 3.05 -4.58 11.81
N LYS A 270 3.23 -4.75 10.49
CA LYS A 270 4.07 -3.86 9.68
C LYS A 270 3.66 -2.39 9.83
N VAL A 271 2.38 -2.07 9.67
CA VAL A 271 1.89 -0.68 9.70
C VAL A 271 2.06 -0.03 11.07
N ILE A 272 1.83 -0.76 12.16
CA ILE A 272 2.12 -0.27 13.53
C ILE A 272 3.59 0.16 13.64
N GLY A 273 4.50 -0.67 13.14
CA GLY A 273 5.92 -0.34 13.06
C GLY A 273 6.22 0.87 12.17
N ILE A 274 5.64 0.93 10.96
CA ILE A 274 5.84 2.04 10.01
C ILE A 274 5.36 3.37 10.60
N PHE A 275 4.15 3.42 11.18
CA PHE A 275 3.60 4.65 11.75
C PHE A 275 4.42 5.13 12.93
N THR A 276 4.93 4.21 13.76
CA THR A 276 5.84 4.56 14.84
C THR A 276 7.17 5.12 14.30
N ARG A 277 7.75 4.46 13.30
CA ARG A 277 8.98 4.94 12.63
C ARG A 277 8.80 6.33 12.02
N LEU A 278 7.70 6.55 11.31
CA LEU A 278 7.39 7.85 10.68
C LEU A 278 7.33 8.97 11.72
N ALA A 279 6.76 8.71 12.88
CA ALA A 279 6.69 9.68 13.96
C ALA A 279 8.06 9.95 14.61
N TYR A 280 8.81 8.90 14.94
CA TYR A 280 10.03 9.01 15.75
C TYR A 280 11.29 9.34 14.94
N ARG A 281 11.36 8.90 13.68
CA ARG A 281 12.51 9.11 12.80
C ARG A 281 12.26 10.20 11.75
N ASP A 282 11.06 10.22 11.18
CA ASP A 282 10.75 11.00 9.97
C ASP A 282 9.96 12.29 10.27
N GLY A 283 9.72 12.62 11.55
CA GLY A 283 9.07 13.87 11.96
C GLY A 283 7.59 13.97 11.58
N LYS A 284 6.89 12.83 11.45
CA LYS A 284 5.46 12.76 11.07
C LYS A 284 4.58 12.19 12.21
N PRO A 285 4.40 12.93 13.32
CA PRO A 285 3.70 12.44 14.52
C PRO A 285 2.21 12.12 14.27
N ASP A 286 1.58 12.77 13.29
CA ASP A 286 0.16 12.58 12.94
C ASP A 286 -0.19 11.12 12.62
N TYR A 287 0.78 10.29 12.21
CA TYR A 287 0.53 8.88 11.95
C TYR A 287 0.22 8.06 13.22
N LEU A 288 0.67 8.50 14.40
CA LEU A 288 0.43 7.80 15.67
C LEU A 288 -1.06 7.68 15.99
N ARG A 289 -1.88 8.65 15.60
CA ARG A 289 -3.34 8.66 15.84
C ARG A 289 -4.06 7.45 15.23
N HIS A 290 -3.46 6.81 14.22
CA HIS A 290 -4.04 5.65 13.55
C HIS A 290 -3.72 4.33 14.27
N ILE A 291 -2.67 4.28 15.11
CA ILE A 291 -2.19 3.04 15.76
C ILE A 291 -3.27 2.31 16.57
N PRO A 292 -4.14 2.97 17.38
CA PRO A 292 -5.20 2.28 18.11
C PRO A 292 -6.14 1.47 17.20
N ARG A 293 -6.49 2.02 16.02
CA ARG A 293 -7.32 1.33 15.03
C ARG A 293 -6.59 0.13 14.44
N VAL A 294 -5.32 0.29 14.10
CA VAL A 294 -4.52 -0.80 13.52
C VAL A 294 -4.34 -1.95 14.53
N TRP A 295 -4.19 -1.65 15.82
CA TRP A 295 -4.23 -2.65 16.89
C TRP A 295 -5.56 -3.38 16.94
N HIS A 296 -6.69 -2.68 16.86
CA HIS A 296 -8.01 -3.32 16.83
C HIS A 296 -8.15 -4.31 15.67
N HIS A 297 -7.69 -3.93 14.47
CA HIS A 297 -7.71 -4.84 13.32
C HIS A 297 -6.76 -6.03 13.50
N LEU A 298 -5.55 -5.80 14.02
CA LEU A 298 -4.61 -6.88 14.34
C LEU A 298 -5.23 -7.86 15.35
N GLU A 299 -5.78 -7.37 16.46
CA GLU A 299 -6.40 -8.21 17.50
C GLU A 299 -7.59 -9.01 16.98
N SER A 300 -8.41 -8.43 16.10
CA SER A 300 -9.47 -9.16 15.41
C SER A 300 -8.92 -10.33 14.58
N CYS A 301 -7.84 -10.10 13.81
CA CYS A 301 -7.20 -11.15 13.03
C CYS A 301 -6.57 -12.25 13.90
N LEU A 302 -5.98 -11.89 15.04
CA LEU A 302 -5.33 -12.84 15.97
C LEU A 302 -6.29 -13.88 16.57
N THR A 303 -7.60 -13.70 16.41
CA THR A 303 -8.59 -14.73 16.77
C THR A 303 -8.57 -15.96 15.84
N ALA A 304 -7.97 -15.85 14.65
CA ALA A 304 -7.87 -16.95 13.71
C ALA A 304 -6.88 -18.02 14.21
N PRO A 305 -7.21 -19.33 14.13
CA PRO A 305 -6.33 -20.39 14.63
C PRO A 305 -4.91 -20.39 14.04
N ALA A 306 -4.77 -20.04 12.75
CA ALA A 306 -3.48 -19.93 12.07
C ALA A 306 -2.54 -18.85 12.65
N LEU A 307 -3.08 -17.90 13.42
CA LEU A 307 -2.34 -16.82 14.07
C LEU A 307 -2.06 -17.09 15.56
N ALA A 308 -2.44 -18.25 16.09
CA ALA A 308 -2.22 -18.59 17.50
C ALA A 308 -0.75 -18.46 17.96
N PRO A 309 0.28 -18.82 17.17
CA PRO A 309 1.68 -18.58 17.54
C PRO A 309 2.00 -17.10 17.74
N VAL A 310 1.52 -16.24 16.83
CA VAL A 310 1.74 -14.78 16.88
C VAL A 310 0.97 -14.17 18.05
N ALA A 311 -0.27 -14.60 18.28
CA ALA A 311 -1.09 -14.15 19.40
C ALA A 311 -0.40 -14.45 20.74
N ARG A 312 0.09 -15.69 20.94
CA ARG A 312 0.82 -16.08 22.16
C ARG A 312 2.07 -15.24 22.38
N TRP A 313 2.83 -14.95 21.31
CA TRP A 313 4.01 -14.10 21.42
C TRP A 313 3.64 -12.67 21.83
N LEU A 314 2.62 -12.10 21.19
CA LEU A 314 2.14 -10.75 21.49
C LEU A 314 1.59 -10.66 22.92
N ASP A 315 0.82 -11.64 23.40
CA ASP A 315 0.31 -11.64 24.78
C ASP A 315 1.44 -11.69 25.81
N ALA A 316 2.51 -12.42 25.51
CA ALA A 316 3.65 -12.57 26.41
C ALA A 316 4.62 -11.37 26.41
N ARG A 317 4.80 -10.69 25.27
CA ARG A 317 5.82 -9.63 25.11
C ARG A 317 5.26 -8.23 24.95
N VAL A 318 4.05 -8.09 24.41
CA VAL A 318 3.36 -6.82 24.20
C VAL A 318 1.93 -6.98 24.76
N PRO A 319 1.77 -7.09 26.08
CA PRO A 319 0.46 -7.35 26.70
C PRO A 319 -0.53 -6.22 26.37
N PRO A 320 -1.85 -6.43 26.51
CA PRO A 320 -2.87 -5.46 26.10
C PRO A 320 -2.63 -4.01 26.59
N GLY A 321 -2.11 -3.83 27.81
CA GLY A 321 -1.77 -2.50 28.34
C GLY A 321 -0.66 -1.76 27.58
N ALA A 322 0.22 -2.48 26.87
CA ALA A 322 1.28 -1.93 26.02
C ALA A 322 0.84 -1.68 24.57
N ARG A 323 -0.30 -2.22 24.13
CA ARG A 323 -0.86 -2.09 22.77
C ARG A 323 -1.61 -0.76 22.59
N ARG A 324 -0.94 0.34 22.92
CA ARG A 324 -1.48 1.70 22.90
C ARG A 324 -0.76 2.56 21.89
N GLN A 325 -1.33 3.73 21.59
CA GLN A 325 -0.60 4.76 20.88
C GLN A 325 0.68 5.12 21.67
N PRO A 326 1.88 5.06 21.06
CA PRO A 326 3.10 5.58 21.68
C PRO A 326 2.95 7.07 22.00
N GLU A 327 3.63 7.53 23.05
CA GLU A 327 3.72 8.98 23.30
C GLU A 327 4.48 9.64 22.13
N GLU A 328 4.25 10.94 21.93
CA GLU A 328 5.09 11.68 20.99
C GLU A 328 6.52 11.68 21.53
N SER A 329 7.50 11.40 20.67
CA SER A 329 8.90 11.44 21.08
C SER A 329 9.22 12.83 21.63
N PRO A 330 9.83 12.97 22.82
CA PRO A 330 10.33 14.27 23.26
C PRO A 330 11.37 14.73 22.23
N ALA A 331 11.03 15.79 21.51
CA ALA A 331 11.87 16.41 20.48
C ALA A 331 13.26 16.77 21.00
#